data_AF-A0A329UPP3-F1
#
_entry.id   AF-A0A329UPP3-F1
#
_cell.length_a   1.000
_cell.length_b   1.000
_cell.length_c   1.000
_cell.angle_alpha   90.00
_cell.angle_beta   90.00
_cell.angle_gamma   90.00
#
_symmetry.space_group_name_H-M   'P 1'
#
loop_
_entity.id
_entity.type
_entity.pdbx_description
1 polymer ?
#
loop_
_entity_poly.entity_id
_entity_poly.type
_entity_poly.pdbx_seq_one_letter_code
_entity_poly.pdbx_strand_id
1 'polypeptide(L)'
;MTAAAIKEYLGMVVELEKEVYTQNGVIASLEYKLSTLPGYRQYTKPVYDKVTLSHYDGGTADMVAFMCLPGAVLLFVLGLILQFFREFFWEIAAFALIVGLIALAISMVNAADAQHGADVQSKKNYDNAVKAYNEAVKLEKLRVQRELPRKTLLQEQLKEMKDANRKTKATLEKLYEKNIIHKNYWGFVPICSLYGYFDTGVCTQLEGHEGAYNKYDMESRLDRIIVKLDEVIRHLEEIKENQWMLYDAIQESNQKIDKVIRNCNQLSNKMDGIQAQGAELNARVAQLQTTSDLNLYVNTCAKRELEYMNRANRIF
;
A
#
# COMPACT_ATOMS: atom_id res chain seq x y z
N MET A 1 -5.51 34.60 -47.06
CA MET A 1 -6.68 33.79 -46.61
C MET A 1 -7.85 34.71 -46.36
N THR A 2 -9.08 34.20 -46.49
CA THR A 2 -10.29 34.93 -46.09
C THR A 2 -10.48 34.86 -44.57
N ALA A 3 -11.24 35.80 -44.00
CA ALA A 3 -11.58 35.82 -42.57
C ALA A 3 -12.26 34.51 -42.12
N ALA A 4 -13.14 33.95 -42.97
CA ALA A 4 -13.82 32.68 -42.72
C ALA A 4 -12.85 31.50 -42.62
N ALA A 5 -11.85 31.43 -43.52
CA ALA A 5 -10.84 30.37 -43.48
C ALA A 5 -9.94 30.47 -42.23
N ILE A 6 -9.63 31.69 -41.79
CA ILE A 6 -8.86 31.92 -40.54
C ILE A 6 -9.68 31.51 -39.32
N LYS A 7 -10.98 31.86 -39.28
CA LYS A 7 -11.90 31.43 -38.22
C LYS A 7 -11.99 29.91 -38.12
N GLU A 8 -12.18 29.23 -39.26
CA GLU A 8 -12.23 27.77 -39.31
C GLU A 8 -10.93 27.13 -38.81
N TYR A 9 -9.79 27.66 -39.26
CA TYR A 9 -8.48 27.23 -38.77
C TYR A 9 -8.33 27.43 -37.25
N LEU A 10 -8.65 28.62 -36.75
CA LEU A 10 -8.61 28.93 -35.31
C LEU A 10 -9.52 27.98 -34.51
N GLY A 11 -10.72 27.69 -35.01
CA GLY A 11 -11.63 26.74 -34.37
C GLY A 11 -11.02 25.33 -34.23
N MET A 12 -10.36 24.83 -35.28
CA MET A 12 -9.65 23.55 -35.20
C MET A 12 -8.51 23.56 -34.16
N VAL A 13 -7.76 24.66 -34.08
CA VAL A 13 -6.66 24.79 -33.10
C VAL A 13 -7.21 24.91 -31.67
N VAL A 14 -8.30 25.69 -31.45
CA VAL A 14 -8.99 25.77 -30.16
C VAL A 14 -9.43 24.39 -29.69
N GLU A 15 -10.09 23.61 -30.55
CA GLU A 15 -10.54 22.26 -30.19
C GLU A 15 -9.38 21.33 -29.81
N LEU A 16 -8.26 21.40 -30.53
CA LEU A 16 -7.08 20.61 -30.20
C LEU A 16 -6.39 21.06 -28.91
N GLU A 17 -6.26 22.37 -28.66
CA GLU A 17 -5.73 22.90 -27.40
C GLU A 17 -6.61 22.51 -26.20
N LYS A 18 -7.94 22.60 -26.37
CA LYS A 18 -8.94 22.16 -25.39
C LYS A 18 -8.81 20.66 -25.09
N GLU A 19 -8.64 19.85 -26.13
CA GLU A 19 -8.44 18.41 -25.99
C GLU A 19 -7.11 18.08 -25.29
N VAL A 20 -6.01 18.78 -25.63
CA VAL A 20 -4.72 18.64 -24.94
C VAL A 20 -4.83 19.00 -23.45
N TYR A 21 -5.50 20.11 -23.13
CA TYR A 21 -5.77 20.51 -21.75
C TYR A 21 -6.56 19.43 -20.99
N THR A 22 -7.66 18.95 -21.59
CA THR A 22 -8.50 17.88 -21.04
C THR A 22 -7.68 16.61 -20.78
N GLN A 23 -6.91 16.16 -21.77
CA GLN A 23 -6.10 14.94 -21.68
C GLN A 23 -5.00 15.06 -20.62
N ASN A 24 -4.32 16.21 -20.52
CA ASN A 24 -3.33 16.46 -19.46
C ASN A 24 -3.98 16.39 -18.05
N GLY A 25 -5.17 16.96 -17.88
CA GLY A 25 -5.91 16.90 -16.61
C GLY A 25 -6.27 15.47 -16.21
N VAL A 26 -6.76 14.65 -17.16
CA VAL A 26 -7.04 13.22 -16.92
C VAL A 26 -5.75 12.46 -16.57
N ILE A 27 -4.66 12.69 -17.31
CA ILE A 27 -3.36 12.05 -17.06
C ILE A 27 -2.88 12.37 -15.63
N ALA A 28 -2.90 13.64 -15.22
CA ALA A 28 -2.48 14.05 -13.88
C ALA A 28 -3.31 13.37 -12.78
N SER A 29 -4.64 13.28 -12.96
CA SER A 29 -5.51 12.60 -12.01
C SER A 29 -5.22 11.08 -11.93
N LEU A 30 -5.00 10.43 -13.07
CA LEU A 30 -4.65 9.00 -13.12
C LEU A 30 -3.28 8.73 -12.48
N GLU A 31 -2.28 9.58 -12.72
CA GLU A 31 -0.96 9.49 -12.10
C GLU A 31 -1.03 9.68 -10.58
N TYR A 32 -1.78 10.69 -10.12
CA TYR A 32 -2.03 10.89 -8.70
C TYR A 32 -2.68 9.65 -8.08
N LYS A 33 -3.70 9.10 -8.72
CA LYS A 33 -4.39 7.89 -8.24
C LYS A 33 -3.46 6.67 -8.21
N LEU A 34 -2.58 6.50 -9.19
CA LEU A 34 -1.57 5.44 -9.17
C LEU A 34 -0.53 5.64 -8.07
N SER A 35 -0.15 6.89 -7.77
CA SER A 35 0.82 7.21 -6.71
C SER A 35 0.28 6.97 -5.30
N THR A 36 -1.03 7.11 -5.12
CA THR A 36 -1.71 6.88 -3.82
C THR A 36 -1.98 5.40 -3.53
N LEU A 37 -1.76 4.50 -4.49
CA LEU A 37 -1.91 3.06 -4.27
C LEU A 37 -0.76 2.54 -3.39
N PRO A 38 -1.06 1.94 -2.23
CA PRO A 38 -0.04 1.46 -1.31
C PRO A 38 0.83 0.35 -1.93
N GLY A 39 2.14 0.42 -1.69
CA GLY A 39 3.09 -0.61 -2.09
C GLY A 39 2.98 -1.90 -1.28
N TYR A 40 3.84 -2.88 -1.59
CA TYR A 40 3.99 -4.11 -0.82
C TYR A 40 4.57 -3.79 0.55
N ARG A 41 3.87 -4.18 1.62
CA ARG A 41 4.40 -4.09 2.99
C ARG A 41 5.34 -5.27 3.24
N GLN A 42 6.56 -4.96 3.65
CA GLN A 42 7.51 -5.96 4.10
C GLN A 42 7.28 -6.27 5.58
N TYR A 43 7.24 -7.56 5.92
CA TYR A 43 7.14 -8.04 7.29
C TYR A 43 8.47 -8.66 7.71
N THR A 44 8.95 -8.35 8.91
CA THR A 44 10.18 -8.92 9.46
C THR A 44 9.90 -10.30 10.04
N LYS A 45 10.70 -11.31 9.67
CA LYS A 45 10.59 -12.67 10.21
C LYS A 45 11.00 -12.66 11.70
N PRO A 46 10.20 -13.24 12.61
CA PRO A 46 10.58 -13.35 14.01
C PRO A 46 11.83 -14.24 14.17
N VAL A 47 12.69 -13.87 15.10
CA VAL A 47 13.92 -14.61 15.46
C VAL A 47 13.68 -15.33 16.78
N TYR A 48 14.07 -16.60 16.86
CA TYR A 48 14.04 -17.34 18.12
C TYR A 48 15.23 -16.94 18.97
N ASP A 49 14.98 -16.39 20.15
CA ASP A 49 16.00 -16.10 21.13
C ASP A 49 15.94 -17.15 22.25
N LYS A 50 17.03 -17.91 22.40
CA LYS A 50 17.13 -18.96 23.42
C LYS A 50 17.43 -18.30 24.75
N VAL A 51 16.71 -18.65 25.82
CA VAL A 51 16.97 -18.08 27.14
C VAL A 51 18.33 -18.59 27.61
N THR A 52 19.34 -17.72 27.57
CA THR A 52 20.66 -18.01 28.13
C THR A 52 20.62 -17.68 29.63
N LEU A 53 21.17 -18.60 30.44
CA LEU A 53 21.26 -18.52 31.89
C LEU A 53 22.28 -17.43 32.33
N SER A 54 22.05 -16.17 31.97
CA SER A 54 22.89 -15.04 32.38
C SER A 54 22.21 -14.13 33.42
N HIS A 55 21.04 -14.51 33.91
CA HIS A 55 20.38 -13.89 35.07
C HIS A 55 19.70 -14.98 35.90
N TYR A 56 20.52 -15.74 36.63
CA TYR A 56 20.05 -16.20 37.93
C TYR A 56 19.99 -14.94 38.79
N ASP A 57 18.77 -14.42 38.96
CA ASP A 57 18.51 -13.20 39.70
C ASP A 57 19.14 -13.37 41.10
N GLY A 58 20.19 -12.57 41.35
CA GLY A 58 21.09 -12.72 42.50
C GLY A 58 20.37 -12.74 43.85
N GLY A 59 19.11 -12.33 43.91
CA GLY A 59 18.29 -12.33 45.11
C GLY A 59 18.08 -13.69 45.76
N THR A 60 18.12 -14.81 45.03
CA THR A 60 17.98 -16.15 45.65
C THR A 60 19.30 -16.76 46.11
N ALA A 61 20.41 -16.50 45.40
CA ALA A 61 21.75 -16.88 45.85
C ALA A 61 22.19 -16.01 47.04
N ASP A 62 21.89 -14.72 47.01
CA ASP A 62 22.20 -13.79 48.09
C ASP A 62 21.42 -14.12 49.36
N MET A 63 20.14 -14.53 49.27
CA MET A 63 19.39 -14.98 50.45
C MET A 63 19.93 -16.28 51.06
N VAL A 64 20.36 -17.24 50.24
CA VAL A 64 20.96 -18.50 50.74
C VAL A 64 22.33 -18.23 51.36
N ALA A 65 23.13 -17.34 50.77
CA ALA A 65 24.39 -16.88 51.34
C ALA A 65 24.19 -16.08 52.64
N PHE A 66 23.17 -15.20 52.71
CA PHE A 66 22.82 -14.44 53.92
C PHE A 66 22.23 -15.31 55.05
N MET A 67 21.62 -16.46 54.76
CA MET A 67 21.19 -17.41 55.79
C MET A 67 22.30 -18.37 56.22
N CYS A 68 23.17 -18.80 55.28
CA CYS A 68 24.27 -19.71 55.59
C CYS A 68 25.43 -19.04 56.33
N LEU A 69 25.74 -17.78 56.06
CA LEU A 69 26.88 -17.10 56.71
C LEU A 69 26.68 -16.85 58.21
N PRO A 70 25.53 -16.35 58.71
CA PRO A 70 25.29 -16.24 60.14
C PRO A 70 25.17 -17.61 60.81
N GLY A 71 24.54 -18.59 60.14
CA GLY A 71 24.43 -19.96 60.65
C GLY A 71 25.79 -20.64 60.79
N ALA A 72 26.67 -20.48 59.80
CA ALA A 72 28.03 -21.02 59.83
C ALA A 72 28.92 -20.29 60.85
N VAL A 73 28.80 -18.96 61.00
CA VAL A 73 29.55 -18.20 62.01
C VAL A 73 29.07 -18.56 63.42
N LEU A 74 27.76 -18.72 63.63
CA LEU A 74 27.18 -19.11 64.92
C LEU A 74 27.55 -20.56 65.28
N LEU A 75 27.56 -21.48 64.31
CA LEU A 75 28.08 -22.85 64.46
C LEU A 75 29.60 -22.89 64.66
N PHE A 76 30.36 -21.99 64.04
CA PHE A 76 31.82 -21.88 64.23
C PHE A 76 32.15 -21.36 65.63
N VAL A 77 31.42 -20.36 66.12
CA VAL A 77 31.57 -19.84 67.49
C VAL A 77 31.11 -20.87 68.53
N LEU A 78 30.00 -21.58 68.29
CA LEU A 78 29.61 -22.73 69.13
C LEU A 78 30.65 -23.86 69.08
N GLY A 79 31.23 -24.12 67.90
CA GLY A 79 32.30 -25.09 67.70
C GLY A 79 33.57 -24.74 68.49
N LEU A 80 33.97 -23.46 68.54
CA LEU A 80 35.08 -22.97 69.34
C LEU A 80 34.83 -23.11 70.84
N ILE A 81 33.58 -22.91 71.30
CA ILE A 81 33.16 -23.11 72.70
C ILE A 81 33.16 -24.61 73.05
N LEU A 82 32.74 -25.47 72.10
CA LEU A 82 32.71 -26.93 72.24
C LEU A 82 34.08 -27.60 72.01
N GLN A 83 35.08 -26.89 71.50
CA GLN A 83 36.45 -27.39 71.28
C GLN A 83 37.19 -27.72 72.59
N PHE A 84 36.63 -27.30 73.73
CA PHE A 84 37.00 -27.77 75.06
C PHE A 84 36.67 -29.27 75.28
N PHE A 85 35.73 -29.84 74.52
CA PHE A 85 35.34 -31.27 74.52
C PHE A 85 35.80 -31.94 73.20
N ARG A 86 37.03 -32.45 73.23
CA ARG A 86 37.87 -32.83 72.08
C ARG A 86 37.45 -34.09 71.28
N GLU A 87 36.20 -34.53 71.32
CA GLU A 87 35.78 -35.81 70.69
C GLU A 87 34.60 -35.70 69.70
N PHE A 88 33.99 -34.51 69.50
CA PHE A 88 32.72 -34.38 68.75
C PHE A 88 32.75 -33.43 67.52
N PHE A 89 33.92 -32.87 67.18
CA PHE A 89 34.03 -31.75 66.22
C PHE A 89 33.92 -32.16 64.73
N TRP A 90 34.44 -33.33 64.36
CA TRP A 90 34.47 -33.75 62.94
C TRP A 90 33.09 -34.16 62.41
N GLU A 91 32.22 -34.71 63.27
CA GLU A 91 30.87 -35.13 62.88
C GLU A 91 29.95 -33.95 62.56
N ILE A 92 30.03 -32.87 63.35
CA ILE A 92 29.26 -31.63 63.12
C ILE A 92 29.72 -30.94 61.82
N ALA A 93 31.03 -30.87 61.59
CA ALA A 93 31.60 -30.31 60.36
C ALA A 93 31.17 -31.10 59.12
N ALA A 94 31.15 -32.44 59.20
CA ALA A 94 30.67 -33.29 58.12
C ALA A 94 29.16 -33.08 57.85
N PHE A 95 28.34 -32.97 58.89
CA PHE A 95 26.91 -32.68 58.75
C PHE A 95 26.65 -31.31 58.09
N ALA A 96 27.37 -30.26 58.49
CA ALA A 96 27.22 -28.93 57.90
C ALA A 96 27.57 -28.92 56.40
N LEU A 97 28.61 -29.67 56.00
CA LEU A 97 28.99 -29.83 54.59
C LEU A 97 27.90 -30.54 53.79
N ILE A 98 27.32 -31.60 54.35
CA ILE A 98 26.23 -32.35 53.71
C ILE A 98 24.99 -31.45 53.53
N VAL A 99 24.61 -30.68 54.55
CA VAL A 99 23.48 -29.75 54.46
C VAL A 99 23.74 -28.66 53.41
N GLY A 100 24.96 -28.12 53.34
CA GLY A 100 25.35 -27.16 52.32
C GLY A 100 25.28 -27.71 50.88
N LEU A 101 25.71 -28.97 50.69
CA LEU A 101 25.61 -29.65 49.39
C LEU A 101 24.16 -29.92 48.97
N ILE A 102 23.29 -30.29 49.92
CA ILE A 102 21.86 -30.49 49.66
C ILE A 102 21.19 -29.16 49.28
N ALA A 103 21.50 -28.07 49.99
CA ALA A 103 20.98 -26.74 49.67
C ALA A 103 21.41 -26.26 48.28
N LEU A 104 22.68 -26.49 47.90
CA LEU A 104 23.19 -26.22 46.55
C LEU A 104 22.47 -27.04 45.48
N ALA A 105 22.25 -28.33 45.74
CA ALA A 105 21.53 -29.20 44.81
C ALA A 105 20.08 -28.73 44.58
N ILE A 106 19.36 -28.35 45.64
CA ILE A 106 17.99 -27.82 45.56
C ILE A 106 17.96 -26.50 44.76
N SER A 107 18.94 -25.61 44.98
CA SER A 107 19.04 -24.34 44.24
C SER A 107 19.26 -24.56 42.73
N MET A 108 20.14 -25.49 42.36
CA MET A 108 20.40 -25.84 40.96
C MET A 108 19.19 -26.46 40.27
N VAL A 109 18.43 -27.31 40.96
CA VAL A 109 17.19 -27.90 40.41
C VAL A 109 16.14 -26.82 40.18
N ASN A 110 15.92 -25.92 41.13
CA ASN A 110 14.98 -24.80 40.97
C ASN A 110 15.38 -23.86 39.83
N ALA A 111 16.67 -23.59 39.64
CA ALA A 111 17.18 -22.79 38.53
C ALA A 111 16.96 -23.47 37.17
N ALA A 112 17.17 -24.79 37.10
CA ALA A 112 16.93 -25.59 35.90
C ALA A 112 15.43 -25.65 35.55
N ASP A 113 14.56 -25.81 36.54
CA ASP A 113 13.10 -25.80 36.34
C ASP A 113 12.59 -24.42 35.90
N ALA A 114 13.12 -23.34 36.49
CA ALA A 114 12.81 -21.97 36.07
C ALA A 114 13.28 -21.69 34.63
N GLN A 115 14.47 -22.16 34.26
CA GLN A 115 14.99 -22.05 32.89
C GLN A 115 14.16 -22.86 31.90
N HIS A 116 13.79 -24.09 32.26
CA HIS A 116 12.93 -24.93 31.42
C HIS A 116 11.55 -24.29 31.23
N GLY A 117 10.97 -23.71 32.28
CA GLY A 117 9.72 -22.93 32.20
C GLY A 117 9.84 -21.71 31.28
N ALA A 118 10.91 -20.94 31.41
CA ALA A 118 11.18 -19.76 30.59
C ALA A 118 11.43 -20.11 29.11
N ASP A 119 12.18 -21.17 28.82
CA ASP A 119 12.42 -21.66 27.46
C ASP A 119 11.14 -22.16 26.79
N VAL A 120 10.29 -22.89 27.53
CA VAL A 120 8.97 -23.32 27.04
C VAL A 120 8.09 -22.12 26.72
N GLN A 121 8.11 -21.07 27.54
CA GLN A 121 7.34 -19.85 27.30
C GLN A 121 7.89 -19.04 26.11
N SER A 122 9.22 -18.91 26.00
CA SER A 122 9.88 -18.26 24.86
C SER A 122 9.54 -18.97 23.55
N LYS A 123 9.58 -20.31 23.55
CA LYS A 123 9.19 -21.12 22.39
C LYS A 123 7.72 -20.92 22.01
N LYS A 124 6.79 -20.90 22.98
CA LYS A 124 5.38 -20.57 22.72
C LYS A 124 5.20 -19.18 22.12
N ASN A 125 5.91 -18.18 22.65
CA ASN A 125 5.85 -16.81 22.14
C ASN A 125 6.39 -16.73 20.71
N TYR A 126 7.50 -17.41 20.42
CA TYR A 126 8.05 -17.53 19.08
C TYR A 126 7.07 -18.22 18.12
N ASP A 127 6.49 -19.35 18.51
CA ASP A 127 5.52 -20.08 17.68
C ASP A 127 4.28 -19.21 17.38
N ASN A 128 3.81 -18.45 18.36
CA ASN A 128 2.72 -17.48 18.17
C ASN A 128 3.12 -16.33 17.25
N ALA A 129 4.33 -15.79 17.40
CA ALA A 129 4.87 -14.75 16.52
C ALA A 129 5.04 -15.24 15.07
N VAL A 130 5.49 -16.48 14.87
CA VAL A 130 5.59 -17.12 13.56
C VAL A 130 4.20 -17.31 12.92
N LYS A 131 3.20 -17.73 13.70
CA LYS A 131 1.81 -17.83 13.22
C LYS A 131 1.28 -16.46 12.77
N ALA A 132 1.42 -15.44 13.62
CA ALA A 132 0.99 -14.08 13.30
C ALA A 132 1.71 -13.51 12.05
N TYR A 133 3.02 -13.76 11.92
CA TYR A 133 3.79 -13.41 10.73
C TYR A 133 3.24 -14.09 9.47
N ASN A 134 3.02 -15.41 9.51
CA ASN A 134 2.51 -16.16 8.37
C ASN A 134 1.10 -15.69 7.95
N GLU A 135 0.24 -15.39 8.92
CA GLU A 135 -1.08 -14.82 8.68
C GLU A 135 -0.99 -13.43 8.04
N ALA A 136 -0.14 -12.55 8.57
CA ALA A 136 0.07 -11.20 8.03
C ALA A 136 0.60 -11.25 6.59
N VAL A 137 1.58 -12.12 6.30
CA VAL A 137 2.10 -12.32 4.94
C VAL A 137 1.03 -12.88 4.00
N LYS A 138 0.18 -13.81 4.48
CA LYS A 138 -0.93 -14.36 3.68
C LYS A 138 -1.97 -13.29 3.36
N LEU A 139 -2.37 -12.50 4.35
CA LEU A 139 -3.32 -11.39 4.19
C LEU A 139 -2.78 -10.32 3.24
N GLU A 140 -1.50 -9.97 3.34
CA GLU A 140 -0.85 -9.02 2.44
C GLU A 140 -0.78 -9.55 1.00
N LYS A 141 -0.43 -10.83 0.81
CA LYS A 141 -0.47 -11.45 -0.53
C LYS A 141 -1.87 -11.39 -1.14
N LEU A 142 -2.92 -11.66 -0.36
CA LEU A 142 -4.32 -11.58 -0.82
C LEU A 142 -4.75 -10.13 -1.10
N ARG A 143 -4.27 -9.15 -0.32
CA ARG A 143 -4.49 -7.73 -0.58
C ARG A 143 -3.85 -7.32 -1.92
N VAL A 144 -2.58 -7.66 -2.11
CA VAL A 144 -1.80 -7.35 -3.31
C VAL A 144 -2.40 -8.01 -4.55
N GLN A 145 -2.84 -9.26 -4.45
CA GLN A 145 -3.51 -9.94 -5.57
C GLN A 145 -4.81 -9.26 -6.00
N ARG A 146 -5.55 -8.63 -5.08
CA ARG A 146 -6.75 -7.85 -5.40
C ARG A 146 -6.41 -6.48 -6.01
N GLU A 147 -5.36 -5.84 -5.51
CA GLU A 147 -4.97 -4.51 -5.98
C GLU A 147 -4.20 -4.54 -7.31
N LEU A 148 -3.50 -5.63 -7.62
CA LEU A 148 -2.69 -5.79 -8.84
C LEU A 148 -3.49 -5.58 -10.14
N PRO A 149 -4.59 -6.31 -10.42
CA PRO A 149 -5.40 -6.10 -11.62
C PRO A 149 -5.96 -4.68 -11.74
N ARG A 150 -6.34 -4.06 -10.61
CA ARG A 150 -6.77 -2.66 -10.57
C ARG A 150 -5.62 -1.72 -10.96
N LYS A 151 -4.41 -1.96 -10.44
CA LYS A 151 -3.21 -1.21 -10.81
C LYS A 151 -2.88 -1.38 -12.29
N THR A 152 -2.95 -2.59 -12.82
CA THR A 152 -2.72 -2.88 -14.24
C THR A 152 -3.73 -2.15 -15.13
N LEU A 153 -5.02 -2.20 -14.80
CA LEU A 153 -6.06 -1.49 -15.54
C LEU A 153 -5.82 0.03 -15.56
N LEU A 154 -5.53 0.63 -14.40
CA LEU A 154 -5.24 2.07 -14.33
C LEU A 154 -3.96 2.44 -15.08
N GLN A 155 -2.95 1.57 -15.09
CA GLN A 155 -1.72 1.76 -15.87
C GLN A 155 -1.98 1.67 -17.38
N GLU A 156 -2.85 0.76 -17.81
CA GLU A 156 -3.26 0.62 -19.20
C GLU A 156 -4.03 1.85 -19.68
N GLN A 157 -5.04 2.29 -18.91
CA GLN A 157 -5.78 3.53 -19.17
C GLN A 157 -4.86 4.75 -19.22
N LEU A 158 -3.90 4.86 -18.30
CA LEU A 158 -2.91 5.95 -18.32
C LEU A 158 -2.06 5.90 -19.60
N LYS A 159 -1.64 4.72 -20.03
CA LYS A 159 -0.86 4.54 -21.25
C LYS A 159 -1.66 4.95 -22.49
N GLU A 160 -2.90 4.48 -22.61
CA GLU A 160 -3.80 4.85 -23.71
C GLU A 160 -4.03 6.37 -23.76
N MET A 161 -4.29 7.00 -22.61
CA MET A 161 -4.47 8.46 -22.53
C MET A 161 -3.19 9.21 -22.90
N LYS A 162 -2.00 8.73 -22.50
CA LYS A 162 -0.72 9.32 -22.90
C LYS A 162 -0.46 9.17 -24.40
N ASP A 163 -0.83 8.03 -24.99
CA ASP A 163 -0.70 7.81 -26.43
C ASP A 163 -1.65 8.71 -27.23
N ALA A 164 -2.89 8.86 -26.78
CA ALA A 164 -3.85 9.82 -27.34
C ALA A 164 -3.30 11.25 -27.25
N ASN A 165 -2.82 11.67 -26.07
CA ASN A 165 -2.22 13.00 -25.87
C ASN A 165 -1.03 13.28 -26.78
N ARG A 166 -0.15 12.28 -26.99
CA ARG A 166 0.96 12.42 -27.94
C ARG A 166 0.47 12.65 -29.37
N LYS A 167 -0.57 11.94 -29.81
CA LYS A 167 -1.17 12.12 -31.14
C LYS A 167 -1.85 13.49 -31.29
N THR A 168 -2.59 13.93 -30.27
CA THR A 168 -3.23 15.25 -30.26
C THR A 168 -2.18 16.36 -30.36
N LYS A 169 -1.14 16.32 -29.51
CA LYS A 169 -0.03 17.30 -29.54
C LYS A 169 0.70 17.31 -30.88
N ALA A 170 1.02 16.15 -31.44
CA ALA A 170 1.65 16.07 -32.76
C ALA A 170 0.76 16.63 -33.88
N THR A 171 -0.57 16.50 -33.76
CA THR A 171 -1.51 17.08 -34.73
C THR A 171 -1.61 18.60 -34.57
N LEU A 172 -1.63 19.08 -33.33
CA LEU A 172 -1.62 20.50 -33.00
C LEU A 172 -0.34 21.19 -33.49
N GLU A 173 0.82 20.57 -33.27
CA GLU A 173 2.12 21.05 -33.78
C GLU A 173 2.10 21.17 -35.31
N LYS A 174 1.58 20.15 -36.02
CA LYS A 174 1.42 20.21 -37.49
C LYS A 174 0.50 21.33 -37.97
N LEU A 175 -0.52 21.69 -37.19
CA LEU A 175 -1.35 22.85 -37.53
C LEU A 175 -0.55 24.14 -37.34
N TYR A 176 0.08 24.31 -36.18
CA TYR A 176 0.92 25.48 -35.89
C TYR A 176 2.04 25.70 -36.93
N GLU A 177 2.68 24.61 -37.37
CA GLU A 177 3.73 24.63 -38.39
C GLU A 177 3.25 25.10 -39.78
N LYS A 178 1.93 25.17 -40.03
CA LYS A 178 1.41 25.80 -41.25
C LYS A 178 1.67 27.31 -41.29
N ASN A 179 2.20 27.91 -40.23
CA ASN A 179 2.56 29.33 -40.11
C ASN A 179 1.40 30.28 -40.46
N ILE A 180 0.16 29.83 -40.23
CA ILE A 180 -1.03 30.69 -40.34
C ILE A 180 -1.08 31.68 -39.16
N ILE A 181 -0.59 31.26 -37.99
CA ILE A 181 -0.50 32.09 -36.79
C ILE A 181 0.96 32.23 -36.39
N HIS A 182 1.37 33.48 -36.12
CA HIS A 182 2.72 33.77 -35.65
C HIS A 182 3.01 33.09 -34.30
N LYS A 183 4.23 32.55 -34.13
CA LYS A 183 4.64 31.71 -33.00
C LYS A 183 4.41 32.32 -31.61
N ASN A 184 4.46 33.65 -31.51
CA ASN A 184 4.21 34.37 -30.25
C ASN A 184 2.77 34.21 -29.74
N TYR A 185 1.82 33.83 -30.60
CA TYR A 185 0.41 33.64 -30.27
C TYR A 185 0.02 32.16 -30.29
N TRP A 186 0.99 31.26 -30.13
CA TRP A 186 0.69 29.84 -29.93
C TRP A 186 0.32 29.58 -28.47
N GLY A 187 -0.57 28.62 -28.27
CA GLY A 187 -1.03 28.19 -26.97
C GLY A 187 -2.51 28.52 -26.74
N PHE A 188 -3.06 27.88 -25.72
CA PHE A 188 -4.50 27.88 -25.47
C PHE A 188 -5.10 29.28 -25.27
N VAL A 189 -4.45 30.11 -24.43
CA VAL A 189 -4.95 31.46 -24.10
C VAL A 189 -4.97 32.38 -25.33
N PRO A 190 -3.86 32.61 -26.07
CA PRO A 190 -3.90 33.44 -27.26
C PRO A 190 -4.88 32.94 -28.32
N ILE A 191 -4.92 31.62 -28.57
CA ILE A 191 -5.76 31.05 -29.63
C ILE A 191 -7.26 31.20 -29.31
N CYS A 192 -7.68 31.00 -28.06
CA CYS A 192 -9.07 31.25 -27.65
C CYS A 192 -9.46 32.72 -27.82
N SER A 193 -8.59 33.66 -27.43
CA SER A 193 -8.84 35.10 -27.62
C SER A 193 -8.96 35.47 -29.09
N LEU A 194 -7.99 35.03 -29.92
CA LEU A 194 -8.01 35.26 -31.35
C LEU A 194 -9.27 34.68 -32.00
N TYR A 195 -9.61 33.42 -31.68
CA TYR A 195 -10.85 32.81 -32.17
C TYR A 195 -12.08 33.64 -31.78
N GLY A 196 -12.17 34.10 -30.54
CA GLY A 196 -13.28 34.93 -30.08
C GLY A 196 -13.45 36.23 -30.87
N TYR A 197 -12.36 36.89 -31.25
CA TYR A 197 -12.43 38.10 -32.07
C TYR A 197 -12.96 37.84 -33.49
N PHE A 198 -12.61 36.70 -34.07
CA PHE A 198 -13.12 36.29 -35.38
C PHE A 198 -14.55 35.77 -35.31
N ASP A 199 -14.92 35.09 -34.22
CA ASP A 199 -16.27 34.54 -34.03
C ASP A 199 -17.31 35.66 -33.85
N THR A 200 -16.97 36.68 -33.06
CA THR A 200 -17.78 37.89 -32.85
C THR A 200 -17.77 38.85 -34.04
N GLY A 201 -16.89 38.65 -35.02
CA GLY A 201 -16.75 39.51 -36.20
C GLY A 201 -16.02 40.83 -35.93
N VAL A 202 -15.44 41.03 -34.75
CA VAL A 202 -14.67 42.24 -34.39
C VAL A 202 -13.39 42.35 -35.23
N CYS A 203 -12.76 41.22 -35.53
CA CYS A 203 -11.58 41.16 -36.39
C CYS A 203 -11.84 40.30 -37.63
N THR A 204 -11.33 40.76 -38.77
CA THR A 204 -11.40 40.02 -40.05
C THR A 204 -10.02 39.62 -40.58
N GLN A 205 -8.95 40.14 -39.96
CA GLN A 205 -7.56 39.91 -40.34
C GLN A 205 -6.71 39.71 -39.09
N LEU A 206 -5.61 38.96 -39.21
CA LEU A 206 -4.69 38.70 -38.10
C LEU A 206 -3.77 39.91 -37.84
N GLU A 207 -3.21 40.46 -38.92
CA GLU A 207 -2.31 41.62 -38.91
C GLU A 207 -3.04 42.93 -39.23
N GLY A 208 -2.35 44.06 -39.03
CA GLY A 208 -2.87 45.41 -39.31
C GLY A 208 -3.33 46.16 -38.06
N HIS A 209 -3.69 47.44 -38.24
CA HIS A 209 -4.08 48.31 -37.13
C HIS A 209 -5.35 47.81 -36.41
N GLU A 210 -6.29 47.26 -37.16
CA GLU A 210 -7.50 46.60 -36.63
C GLU A 210 -7.38 45.06 -36.60
N GLY A 211 -6.15 44.55 -36.72
CA GLY A 211 -5.86 43.12 -36.71
C GLY A 211 -6.03 42.49 -35.32
N ALA A 212 -6.34 41.20 -35.31
CA ALA A 212 -6.53 40.42 -34.09
C ALA A 212 -5.28 40.41 -33.18
N TYR A 213 -4.07 40.46 -33.75
CA TYR A 213 -2.82 40.55 -32.98
C TYR A 213 -2.70 41.86 -32.22
N ASN A 214 -2.96 43.00 -32.86
CA ASN A 214 -2.87 44.30 -32.21
C ASN A 214 -3.90 44.41 -31.07
N LYS A 215 -5.11 43.87 -31.28
CA LYS A 215 -6.14 43.83 -30.25
C LYS A 215 -5.73 42.96 -29.07
N TYR A 216 -5.20 41.76 -29.32
CA TYR A 216 -4.69 40.87 -28.27
C TYR A 216 -3.59 41.53 -27.45
N ASP A 217 -2.58 42.11 -28.11
CA ASP A 217 -1.46 42.78 -27.44
C ASP A 217 -1.93 43.99 -26.62
N MET A 218 -2.90 44.75 -27.13
CA MET A 218 -3.47 45.88 -26.41
C MET A 218 -4.25 45.44 -25.17
N GLU A 219 -5.12 44.44 -25.29
CA GLU A 219 -5.91 43.92 -24.17
C GLU A 219 -5.03 43.20 -23.13
N SER A 220 -3.96 42.53 -23.58
CA SER A 220 -2.94 41.94 -22.70
C SER A 220 -2.16 43.01 -21.93
N ARG A 221 -1.76 44.12 -22.57
CA ARG A 221 -1.04 45.23 -21.92
C ARG A 221 -1.89 46.04 -20.94
N LEU A 222 -3.21 46.02 -21.13
CA LEU A 222 -4.17 46.68 -20.25
C LEU A 222 -4.62 45.77 -19.09
N ASP A 223 -3.96 44.62 -18.91
CA ASP A 223 -4.31 43.59 -17.91
C ASP A 223 -5.77 43.12 -17.99
N ARG A 224 -6.39 43.24 -19.18
CA ARG A 224 -7.75 42.75 -19.42
C ARG A 224 -7.77 41.26 -19.72
N ILE A 225 -6.64 40.71 -20.16
CA ILE A 225 -6.45 39.29 -20.47
C ILE A 225 -5.40 38.73 -19.52
N ILE A 226 -5.77 37.68 -18.79
CA ILE A 226 -4.80 36.87 -18.06
C ILE A 226 -4.09 35.96 -19.05
N VAL A 227 -2.78 36.19 -19.23
CA VAL A 227 -1.96 35.55 -20.28
C VAL A 227 -1.47 34.16 -19.86
N LYS A 228 -1.35 33.91 -18.56
CA LYS A 228 -0.84 32.65 -17.99
C LYS A 228 -1.97 31.69 -17.67
N LEU A 229 -1.91 30.48 -18.23
CA LEU A 229 -2.94 29.46 -18.02
C LEU A 229 -3.12 29.09 -16.54
N ASP A 230 -2.05 29.00 -15.75
CA ASP A 230 -2.14 28.69 -14.31
C ASP A 230 -2.89 29.76 -13.51
N GLU A 231 -2.79 31.02 -13.94
CA GLU A 231 -3.48 32.15 -13.33
C GLU A 231 -4.94 32.21 -13.79
N VAL A 232 -5.20 31.91 -15.07
CA VAL A 232 -6.55 31.71 -15.60
C VAL A 232 -7.29 30.63 -14.80
N ILE A 233 -6.66 29.50 -14.51
CA ILE A 233 -7.28 28.42 -13.74
C ILE A 233 -7.61 28.89 -12.31
N ARG A 234 -6.75 29.69 -11.69
CA ARG A 234 -6.94 30.19 -10.33
C ARG A 234 -8.06 31.22 -10.22
N HIS A 235 -8.22 32.05 -11.25
CA HIS A 235 -9.17 33.16 -11.32
C HIS A 235 -10.23 32.93 -12.40
N LEU A 236 -10.67 31.67 -12.58
CA LEU A 236 -11.48 31.27 -13.74
C LEU A 236 -12.78 32.06 -13.89
N GLU A 237 -13.50 32.29 -12.78
CA GLU A 237 -14.74 33.08 -12.82
C GLU A 237 -14.50 34.56 -13.12
N GLU A 238 -13.35 35.10 -12.72
CA GLU A 238 -13.00 36.51 -12.93
C GLU A 238 -12.69 36.81 -14.40
N ILE A 239 -12.23 35.81 -15.17
CA ILE A 239 -11.94 35.98 -16.60
C ILE A 239 -13.19 35.89 -17.49
N LYS A 240 -14.35 35.51 -16.94
CA LYS A 240 -15.56 35.23 -17.73
C LYS A 240 -16.01 36.40 -18.60
N GLU A 241 -15.92 37.63 -18.10
CA GLU A 241 -16.37 38.83 -18.81
C GLU A 241 -15.42 39.21 -19.96
N ASN A 242 -14.12 39.00 -19.79
CA ASN A 242 -13.09 39.46 -20.75
C ASN A 242 -12.57 38.35 -21.66
N GLN A 243 -12.62 37.09 -21.22
CA GLN A 243 -12.07 35.91 -21.91
C GLN A 243 -13.11 34.78 -21.98
N TRP A 244 -14.35 35.11 -22.35
CA TRP A 244 -15.48 34.18 -22.36
C TRP A 244 -15.20 32.85 -23.10
N MET A 245 -14.60 32.90 -24.30
CA MET A 245 -14.26 31.69 -25.07
C MET A 245 -13.31 30.75 -24.33
N LEU A 246 -12.33 31.32 -23.60
CA LEU A 246 -11.38 30.54 -22.83
C LEU A 246 -12.04 29.97 -21.56
N TYR A 247 -12.86 30.77 -20.89
CA TYR A 247 -13.67 30.33 -19.74
C TYR A 247 -14.55 29.14 -20.11
N ASP A 248 -15.32 29.25 -21.20
CA ASP A 248 -16.24 28.20 -21.65
C ASP A 248 -15.48 26.91 -22.01
N ALA A 249 -14.39 27.03 -22.78
CA ALA A 249 -13.56 25.88 -23.15
C ALA A 249 -12.93 25.17 -21.93
N ILE A 250 -12.47 25.92 -20.92
CA ILE A 250 -11.93 25.35 -19.67
C ILE A 250 -13.04 24.69 -18.85
N GLN A 251 -14.21 25.31 -18.74
CA GLN A 251 -15.33 24.76 -17.98
C GLN A 251 -15.82 23.44 -18.60
N GLU A 252 -15.98 23.40 -19.93
CA GLU A 252 -16.33 22.18 -20.67
C GLU A 252 -15.28 21.08 -20.45
N SER A 253 -14.00 21.45 -20.51
CA SER A 253 -12.88 20.53 -20.29
C SER A 253 -12.88 19.95 -18.87
N ASN A 254 -13.09 20.78 -17.84
CA ASN A 254 -13.15 20.34 -16.46
C ASN A 254 -14.32 19.36 -16.23
N GLN A 255 -15.49 19.64 -16.80
CA GLN A 255 -16.63 18.72 -16.77
C GLN A 255 -16.32 17.37 -17.45
N LYS A 256 -15.61 17.40 -18.59
CA LYS A 256 -15.14 16.20 -19.29
C LYS A 256 -14.14 15.41 -18.44
N ILE A 257 -13.16 16.09 -17.84
CA ILE A 257 -12.19 15.50 -16.91
C ILE A 257 -12.92 14.76 -15.79
N ASP A 258 -13.88 15.42 -15.11
CA ASP A 258 -14.65 14.82 -14.03
C ASP A 258 -15.47 13.60 -14.47
N LYS A 259 -16.04 13.65 -15.69
CA LYS A 259 -16.80 12.53 -16.25
C LYS A 259 -15.89 11.33 -16.54
N VAL A 260 -14.72 11.56 -17.14
CA VAL A 260 -13.74 10.51 -17.44
C VAL A 260 -13.21 9.88 -16.14
N ILE A 261 -12.89 10.70 -15.14
CA ILE A 261 -12.45 10.22 -13.82
C ILE A 261 -13.53 9.37 -13.15
N ARG A 262 -14.78 9.83 -13.14
CA ARG A 262 -15.91 9.05 -12.59
C ARG A 262 -16.09 7.71 -13.30
N ASN A 263 -16.01 7.69 -14.62
CA ASN A 263 -16.09 6.44 -15.40
C ASN A 263 -14.93 5.49 -15.06
N CYS A 264 -13.70 6.01 -14.93
CA CYS A 264 -12.54 5.21 -14.50
C CYS A 264 -12.74 4.64 -13.09
N ASN A 265 -13.32 5.41 -12.17
CA ASN A 265 -13.66 4.95 -10.82
C ASN A 265 -14.73 3.85 -10.84
N GLN A 266 -15.79 4.02 -11.62
CA GLN A 266 -16.83 3.02 -11.77
C GLN A 266 -16.29 1.71 -12.36
N LEU A 267 -15.45 1.79 -13.40
CA LEU A 267 -14.83 0.62 -14.00
C LEU A 267 -13.91 -0.10 -12.99
N SER A 268 -13.10 0.66 -12.26
CA SER A 268 -12.26 0.13 -11.19
C SER A 268 -13.09 -0.60 -10.11
N ASN A 269 -14.22 -0.02 -9.68
CA ASN A 269 -15.07 -0.63 -8.66
C ASN A 269 -15.78 -1.89 -9.18
N LYS A 270 -16.20 -1.90 -10.44
CA LYS A 270 -16.76 -3.10 -11.08
C LYS A 270 -15.71 -4.20 -11.18
N MET A 271 -14.46 -3.86 -11.47
CA MET A 271 -13.35 -4.81 -11.52
C MET A 271 -13.09 -5.43 -10.14
N ASP A 272 -13.19 -4.65 -9.06
CA ASP A 272 -13.10 -5.15 -7.68
C ASP A 272 -14.25 -6.14 -7.37
N GLY A 273 -15.47 -5.85 -7.84
CA GLY A 273 -16.63 -6.74 -7.71
C GLY A 273 -16.48 -8.07 -8.48
N ILE A 274 -16.00 -8.02 -9.73
CA ILE A 274 -15.75 -9.22 -10.55
C ILE A 274 -14.70 -10.13 -9.89
N GLN A 275 -13.64 -9.55 -9.31
CA GLN A 275 -12.64 -10.34 -8.59
C GLN A 275 -13.19 -10.99 -7.33
N ALA A 276 -14.04 -10.29 -6.57
CA ALA A 276 -14.68 -10.87 -5.40
C ALA A 276 -15.55 -12.09 -5.79
N GLN A 277 -16.32 -11.97 -6.88
CA GLN A 277 -17.11 -13.08 -7.42
C GLN A 277 -16.23 -14.24 -7.91
N GLY A 278 -15.11 -13.95 -8.58
CA GLY A 278 -14.16 -14.99 -9.03
C GLY A 278 -13.48 -15.72 -7.86
N ALA A 279 -13.13 -15.00 -6.78
CA ALA A 279 -12.57 -15.60 -5.57
C ALA A 279 -13.60 -16.50 -4.86
N GLU A 280 -14.86 -16.07 -4.78
CA GLU A 280 -15.94 -16.90 -4.24
C GLU A 280 -16.16 -18.17 -5.08
N LEU A 281 -16.16 -18.03 -6.40
CA LEU A 281 -16.27 -19.18 -7.31
C LEU A 281 -15.13 -20.17 -7.09
N ASN A 282 -13.89 -19.70 -6.99
CA ASN A 282 -12.72 -20.54 -6.70
C ASN A 282 -12.83 -21.24 -5.33
N ALA A 283 -13.34 -20.55 -4.31
CA ALA A 283 -13.57 -21.15 -3.00
C ALA A 283 -14.64 -22.25 -3.04
N ARG A 284 -15.74 -22.04 -3.78
CA ARG A 284 -16.77 -23.06 -4.01
C ARG A 284 -16.23 -24.27 -4.76
N VAL A 285 -15.40 -24.06 -5.79
CA VAL A 285 -14.75 -25.15 -6.53
C VAL A 285 -13.84 -25.98 -5.61
N ALA A 286 -13.04 -25.33 -4.75
CA ALA A 286 -12.20 -26.02 -3.78
C ALA A 286 -13.02 -26.83 -2.77
N GLN A 287 -14.13 -26.27 -2.27
CA GLN A 287 -15.06 -27.00 -1.40
C GLN A 287 -15.65 -28.23 -2.11
N LEU A 288 -16.13 -28.07 -3.35
CA LEU A 288 -16.67 -29.18 -4.14
C LEU A 288 -15.62 -30.28 -4.39
N GLN A 289 -14.36 -29.93 -4.65
CA GLN A 289 -13.27 -30.90 -4.74
C GLN A 289 -13.09 -31.67 -3.43
N THR A 290 -13.02 -30.98 -2.29
CA THR A 290 -12.90 -31.64 -0.98
C THR A 290 -14.09 -32.54 -0.64
N THR A 291 -15.32 -32.13 -0.99
CA THR A 291 -16.52 -32.97 -0.82
C THR A 291 -16.51 -34.17 -1.76
N SER A 292 -16.02 -34.01 -2.99
CA SER A 292 -15.90 -35.10 -3.95
C SER A 292 -14.88 -36.15 -3.49
N ASP A 293 -13.71 -35.72 -3.00
CA ASP A 293 -12.69 -36.63 -2.45
C ASP A 293 -13.20 -37.37 -1.22
N LEU A 294 -13.91 -36.67 -0.32
CA LEU A 294 -14.56 -37.28 0.84
C LEU A 294 -15.59 -38.34 0.41
N ASN A 295 -16.44 -38.04 -0.57
CA ASN A 295 -17.43 -38.99 -1.09
C ASN A 295 -16.78 -40.21 -1.75
N LEU A 296 -15.66 -40.03 -2.45
CA LEU A 296 -14.91 -41.15 -3.05
C LEU A 296 -14.31 -42.05 -1.95
N TYR A 297 -13.77 -41.44 -0.90
CA TYR A 297 -13.23 -42.15 0.26
C TYR A 297 -14.33 -42.91 1.03
N VAL A 298 -15.47 -42.28 1.31
CA VAL A 298 -16.59 -42.93 2.01
C VAL A 298 -17.14 -44.11 1.21
N ASN A 299 -17.30 -43.96 -0.11
CA ASN A 299 -17.75 -45.06 -0.97
C ASN A 299 -16.76 -46.23 -1.02
N THR A 300 -15.46 -45.93 -1.04
CA THR A 300 -14.43 -46.99 -1.01
C THR A 300 -14.39 -47.72 0.33
N CYS A 301 -14.61 -47.02 1.44
CA CYS A 301 -14.77 -47.65 2.76
C CYS A 301 -16.01 -48.55 2.81
N ALA A 302 -17.18 -48.04 2.40
CA ALA A 302 -18.42 -48.81 2.40
C ALA A 302 -18.34 -50.08 1.53
N LYS A 303 -17.66 -49.99 0.37
CA LYS A 303 -17.44 -51.16 -0.50
C LYS A 303 -16.57 -52.23 0.16
N ARG A 304 -15.50 -51.82 0.86
CA ARG A 304 -14.64 -52.77 1.61
C ARG A 304 -15.39 -53.44 2.75
N GLU A 305 -16.19 -52.69 3.50
CA GLU A 305 -17.03 -53.25 4.57
C GLU A 305 -18.00 -54.31 4.03
N LEU A 306 -18.66 -54.03 2.90
CA LEU A 306 -19.60 -54.96 2.26
C LEU A 306 -18.89 -56.22 1.74
N GLU A 307 -17.68 -56.07 1.18
CA GLU A 307 -16.83 -57.21 0.79
C GLU A 307 -16.42 -58.06 1.99
N TYR A 308 -16.11 -57.45 3.14
CA TYR A 308 -15.80 -58.18 4.37
C TYR A 308 -17.03 -58.92 4.92
N MET A 309 -18.20 -58.29 4.94
CA MET A 309 -19.44 -58.94 5.37
C MET A 309 -19.83 -60.12 4.48
N ASN A 310 -19.69 -59.97 3.16
CA ASN A 310 -19.95 -61.05 2.21
C ASN A 310 -18.97 -62.23 2.35
N ARG A 311 -17.70 -61.96 2.70
CA ARG A 311 -16.73 -63.02 3.01
C ARG A 311 -17.05 -63.71 4.33
N ALA A 312 -17.42 -62.96 5.37
CA ALA A 312 -17.80 -63.53 6.66
C ALA A 312 -19.02 -64.46 6.51
N ASN A 313 -20.05 -64.05 5.76
CA ASN A 313 -21.24 -64.87 5.47
C ASN A 313 -20.97 -66.11 4.59
N ARG A 314 -19.77 -66.25 4.01
CA ARG A 314 -19.37 -67.48 3.28
C ARG A 314 -18.55 -68.44 4.14
N ILE A 315 -18.06 -67.98 5.29
CA ILE A 315 -17.19 -68.75 6.18
C ILE A 315 -17.99 -69.33 7.36
N PHE A 316 -19.14 -68.74 7.69
CA PHE A 316 -20.16 -69.25 8.60
C PHE A 316 -21.37 -69.75 7.80
#